data_AF-A0AAD6E6B9-F1
#
_entry.id   AF-A0AAD6E6B9-F1
#
_cell.length_a   1.000
_cell.length_b   1.000
_cell.length_c   1.000
_cell.angle_alpha   90.00
_cell.angle_beta   90.00
_cell.angle_gamma   90.00
#
_symmetry.space_group_name_H-M   'P 1'
#
loop_
_entity.id
_entity.type
_entity.pdbx_description
1 polymer ?
#
loop_
_entity_poly.entity_id
_entity_poly.type
_entity_poly.pdbx_seq_one_letter_code
_entity_poly.pdbx_strand_id
1 'polypeptide(L)'
;MVFHVLFGFLILSAIGSANANANTNACYGSNLISAPSVDHRLVPWGTPSVHFSSLNGTLTTCCDSLDEIRTALDDIDDQILDLLNRRAAYVREATRFKSTRASVNVPSRNEAVLKQAEQQAVHIGVPVTIARAAMGAILNSSVPFEQCIFDAYNQ
;
A
#
# COMPACT_ATOMS: atom_id res chain seq x y z
N MET A 1 12.84 77.37 -8.20
CA MET A 1 11.53 76.71 -8.10
C MET A 1 11.50 75.57 -9.12
N VAL A 2 11.97 74.36 -8.75
CA VAL A 2 11.89 73.10 -9.54
C VAL A 2 11.94 71.95 -8.53
N PHE A 3 10.78 71.50 -8.04
CA PHE A 3 10.06 70.25 -8.39
C PHE A 3 10.79 68.94 -8.05
N HIS A 4 10.36 68.34 -6.92
CA HIS A 4 10.55 66.92 -6.58
C HIS A 4 9.85 66.03 -7.62
N VAL A 5 10.52 64.97 -8.06
CA VAL A 5 9.85 63.80 -8.65
C VAL A 5 10.26 62.58 -7.83
N LEU A 6 9.34 62.13 -6.98
CA LEU A 6 9.40 60.87 -6.24
C LEU A 6 9.20 59.71 -7.21
N PHE A 7 10.23 58.87 -7.37
CA PHE A 7 10.14 57.64 -8.16
C PHE A 7 9.52 56.55 -7.27
N GLY A 8 8.22 56.29 -7.44
CA GLY A 8 7.52 55.21 -6.78
C GLY A 8 7.94 53.86 -7.34
N PHE A 9 8.65 53.05 -6.54
CA PHE A 9 8.91 51.65 -6.83
C PHE A 9 7.62 50.85 -6.61
N LEU A 10 6.94 50.47 -7.70
CA LEU A 10 5.90 49.44 -7.70
C LEU A 10 6.56 48.08 -7.49
N ILE A 11 6.50 47.57 -6.27
CA ILE A 11 6.87 46.20 -5.91
C ILE A 11 5.77 45.26 -6.42
N LEU A 12 6.03 44.62 -7.56
CA LEU A 12 5.22 43.54 -8.09
C LEU A 12 5.44 42.29 -7.20
N SER A 13 4.52 42.04 -6.27
CA SER A 13 4.53 40.81 -5.48
C SER A 13 4.23 39.62 -6.39
N ALA A 14 5.25 38.84 -6.71
CA ALA A 14 5.08 37.53 -7.32
C ALA A 14 4.25 36.66 -6.37
N ILE A 15 3.03 36.31 -6.77
CA ILE A 15 2.24 35.26 -6.13
C ILE A 15 2.98 33.96 -6.42
N GLY A 16 3.82 33.54 -5.47
CA GLY A 16 4.47 32.24 -5.52
C GLY A 16 3.42 31.15 -5.44
N SER A 17 3.12 30.52 -6.57
CA SER A 17 2.38 29.26 -6.61
C SER A 17 3.06 28.27 -5.67
N ALA A 18 2.37 27.91 -4.58
CA ALA A 18 2.80 26.85 -3.70
C ALA A 18 2.77 25.52 -4.48
N ASN A 19 3.91 25.15 -5.06
CA ASN A 19 4.14 23.82 -5.62
C ASN A 19 4.13 22.80 -4.46
N ALA A 20 2.95 22.33 -4.07
CA ALA A 20 2.79 21.18 -3.21
C ALA A 20 3.02 19.88 -4.02
N ASN A 21 4.17 19.76 -4.68
CA ASN A 21 4.66 18.48 -5.19
C ASN A 21 5.57 17.88 -4.11
N ALA A 22 4.97 17.52 -2.98
CA ALA A 22 5.63 16.60 -2.07
C ALA A 22 5.74 15.26 -2.82
N ASN A 23 6.96 14.79 -3.04
CA ASN A 23 7.23 13.56 -3.76
C ASN A 23 6.61 12.35 -3.01
N THR A 24 5.37 12.00 -3.36
CA THR A 24 4.61 10.91 -2.73
C THR A 24 5.31 9.56 -2.91
N ASN A 25 6.29 9.44 -3.82
CA ASN A 25 7.14 8.27 -3.95
C ASN A 25 7.88 7.93 -2.64
N ALA A 26 8.14 8.93 -1.77
CA ALA A 26 8.70 8.68 -0.44
C ALA A 26 7.78 7.80 0.43
N CYS A 27 6.46 7.84 0.23
CA CYS A 27 5.49 7.03 0.95
C CYS A 27 5.43 5.56 0.47
N TYR A 28 6.04 5.23 -0.67
CA TYR A 28 6.09 3.87 -1.21
C TYR A 28 7.33 3.08 -0.76
N GLY A 29 8.30 3.77 -0.14
CA GLY A 29 9.51 3.15 0.40
C GLY A 29 9.27 2.34 1.69
N SER A 30 10.34 1.80 2.25
CA SER A 30 10.31 0.99 3.49
C SER A 30 10.22 1.83 4.78
N ASN A 31 10.42 3.15 4.70
CA ASN A 31 10.40 4.06 5.84
C ASN A 31 9.38 5.17 5.59
N LEU A 32 8.31 5.21 6.38
CA LEU A 32 7.31 6.27 6.30
C LEU A 32 7.78 7.49 7.10
N ILE A 33 7.90 8.64 6.42
CA ILE A 33 8.17 9.92 7.06
C ILE A 33 6.84 10.64 7.24
N SER A 34 6.50 10.99 8.47
CA SER A 34 5.34 11.83 8.77
C SER A 34 5.78 13.29 8.92
N ALA A 35 5.14 14.19 8.18
CA ALA A 35 5.32 15.63 8.34
C ALA A 35 4.07 16.23 9.02
N PRO A 36 4.22 17.24 9.89
CA PRO A 36 3.07 17.92 10.49
C PRO A 36 2.16 18.51 9.41
N SER A 37 0.85 18.24 9.51
CA SER A 37 -0.16 18.71 8.56
C SER A 37 -0.80 20.02 9.04
N VAL A 38 -1.28 20.83 8.08
CA VAL A 38 -2.21 21.92 8.34
C VAL A 38 -3.63 21.33 8.34
N ASP A 39 -4.35 21.45 9.45
CA ASP A 39 -5.52 20.61 9.79
C ASP A 39 -6.86 20.96 9.09
N HIS A 40 -6.86 21.82 8.06
CA HIS A 40 -8.11 22.18 7.37
C HIS A 40 -7.92 22.28 5.85
N ARG A 41 -8.64 21.43 5.10
CA ARG A 41 -8.74 21.45 3.64
C ARG A 41 -10.20 21.32 3.21
N LEU A 42 -10.53 21.88 2.05
CA LEU A 42 -11.82 21.64 1.40
C LEU A 42 -11.85 20.21 0.82
N VAL A 43 -13.02 19.59 0.82
CA VAL A 43 -13.24 18.23 0.32
C VAL A 43 -14.16 18.27 -0.90
N PRO A 44 -13.82 17.59 -2.02
CA PRO A 44 -12.57 16.86 -2.25
C PRO A 44 -11.37 17.80 -2.43
N TRP A 45 -10.19 17.35 -2.01
CA TRP A 45 -8.92 18.06 -2.28
C TRP A 45 -8.17 17.39 -3.43
N GLY A 46 -7.49 18.21 -4.23
CA GLY A 46 -6.72 17.72 -5.38
C GLY A 46 -7.62 17.22 -6.50
N THR A 47 -7.06 16.40 -7.38
CA THR A 47 -7.78 15.72 -8.46
C THR A 47 -7.70 14.21 -8.25
N PRO A 48 -8.70 13.43 -8.71
CA PRO A 48 -8.65 11.97 -8.65
C PRO A 48 -7.33 11.45 -9.23
N SER A 49 -6.64 10.61 -8.46
CA SER A 49 -5.32 10.04 -8.80
C SER A 49 -5.35 8.52 -8.97
N VAL A 50 -6.54 7.91 -8.87
CA VAL A 50 -6.70 6.49 -9.08
C VAL A 50 -6.63 6.21 -10.58
N HIS A 51 -5.59 5.48 -10.96
CA HIS A 51 -5.32 5.09 -12.34
C HIS A 51 -5.13 3.58 -12.37
N PHE A 52 -6.15 2.86 -12.84
CA PHE A 52 -6.03 1.44 -13.13
C PHE A 52 -5.74 1.27 -14.62
N SER A 53 -4.69 0.50 -14.94
CA SER A 53 -4.46 0.04 -16.31
C SER A 53 -5.58 -0.92 -16.70
N SER A 54 -6.61 -0.40 -17.36
CA SER A 54 -7.57 -1.26 -18.05
C SER A 54 -6.84 -2.04 -19.15
N LEU A 55 -6.95 -3.36 -19.12
CA LEU A 55 -6.68 -4.20 -20.28
C LEU A 55 -7.56 -3.64 -21.42
N ASN A 56 -6.94 -2.97 -22.40
CA ASN A 56 -7.52 -2.22 -23.54
C ASN A 56 -7.32 -0.68 -23.53
N GLY A 57 -6.52 -0.14 -22.61
CA GLY A 57 -5.99 1.23 -22.74
C GLY A 57 -6.95 2.37 -22.35
N THR A 58 -8.13 2.06 -21.80
CA THR A 58 -9.01 3.08 -21.22
C THR A 58 -8.64 3.34 -19.77
N LEU A 59 -7.98 4.47 -19.51
CA LEU A 59 -7.74 4.92 -18.14
C LEU A 59 -9.09 5.22 -17.48
N THR A 60 -9.55 4.34 -16.59
CA THR A 60 -10.76 4.62 -15.81
C THR A 60 -10.35 5.46 -14.62
N THR A 61 -10.79 6.71 -14.61
CA THR A 61 -10.62 7.61 -13.47
C THR A 61 -11.77 7.35 -12.50
N CYS A 62 -11.44 6.92 -11.29
CA CYS A 62 -12.33 6.85 -10.13
C CYS A 62 -11.73 7.77 -9.04
N CYS A 63 -12.47 8.35 -8.10
CA CYS A 63 -13.90 8.27 -7.82
C CYS A 63 -14.39 9.67 -7.42
N ASP A 64 -15.71 9.92 -7.50
CA ASP A 64 -16.28 11.23 -7.18
C ASP A 64 -16.74 11.35 -5.72
N SER A 65 -16.78 10.24 -4.98
CA SER A 65 -17.15 10.20 -3.56
C SER A 65 -16.38 9.15 -2.75
N LEU A 66 -16.37 9.32 -1.42
CA LEU A 66 -15.82 8.32 -0.50
C LEU A 66 -16.58 6.99 -0.53
N ASP A 67 -17.88 7.02 -0.85
CA ASP A 67 -18.70 5.81 -0.87
C ASP A 67 -18.37 4.94 -2.08
N GLU A 68 -18.10 5.54 -3.24
CA GLU A 68 -17.57 4.81 -4.40
C GLU A 68 -16.20 4.17 -4.12
N ILE A 69 -15.32 4.88 -3.40
CA ILE A 69 -14.02 4.34 -2.98
C ILE A 69 -14.22 3.13 -2.05
N ARG A 70 -15.15 3.21 -1.10
CA ARG A 70 -15.46 2.11 -0.18
C ARG A 70 -16.00 0.90 -0.91
N THR A 71 -16.95 1.08 -1.83
CA THR A 71 -17.45 -0.04 -2.66
C THR A 71 -16.33 -0.71 -3.45
N ALA A 72 -15.42 0.08 -4.05
CA ALA A 72 -14.27 -0.49 -4.75
C ALA A 72 -13.30 -1.23 -3.80
N LEU A 73 -13.14 -0.77 -2.57
CA LEU A 73 -12.33 -1.46 -1.54
C LEU A 73 -13.00 -2.75 -1.07
N ASP A 74 -14.31 -2.75 -0.85
CA ASP A 74 -15.08 -3.94 -0.45
C ASP A 74 -14.89 -5.06 -1.50
N ASP A 75 -14.99 -4.74 -2.80
CA ASP A 75 -14.75 -5.68 -3.89
C ASP A 75 -13.31 -6.23 -3.91
N ILE A 76 -12.32 -5.42 -3.53
CA ILE A 76 -10.91 -5.84 -3.42
C ILE A 76 -10.72 -6.74 -2.20
N ASP A 77 -11.33 -6.39 -1.08
CA ASP A 77 -11.23 -7.15 0.17
C ASP A 77 -11.82 -8.55 0.00
N ASP A 78 -12.94 -8.69 -0.72
CA ASP A 78 -13.51 -10.00 -1.09
C ASP A 78 -12.54 -10.83 -1.93
N GLN A 79 -11.85 -10.21 -2.90
CA GLN A 79 -10.83 -10.89 -3.71
C GLN A 79 -9.60 -11.29 -2.88
N ILE A 80 -9.19 -10.46 -1.92
CA ILE A 80 -8.12 -10.79 -0.97
C ILE A 80 -8.52 -12.01 -0.15
N LEU A 81 -9.76 -12.09 0.33
CA LEU A 81 -10.26 -13.25 1.08
C LEU A 81 -10.26 -14.53 0.23
N ASP A 82 -10.67 -14.48 -1.04
CA ASP A 82 -10.57 -15.64 -1.95
C ASP A 82 -9.11 -16.11 -2.13
N LEU A 83 -8.19 -15.17 -2.36
CA LEU A 83 -6.77 -15.47 -2.49
C LEU A 83 -6.19 -16.07 -1.19
N LEU A 84 -6.59 -15.57 -0.03
CA LEU A 84 -6.18 -16.11 1.26
C LEU A 84 -6.72 -17.53 1.47
N ASN A 85 -7.97 -17.81 1.11
CA ASN A 85 -8.54 -19.14 1.15
C ASN A 85 -7.75 -20.12 0.27
N ARG A 86 -7.47 -19.74 -0.98
CA ARG A 86 -6.65 -20.54 -1.90
C ARG A 86 -5.25 -20.80 -1.34
N ARG A 87 -4.62 -19.77 -0.77
CA ARG A 87 -3.30 -19.90 -0.13
C ARG A 87 -3.34 -20.84 1.07
N ALA A 88 -4.36 -20.72 1.93
CA ALA A 88 -4.54 -21.59 3.10
C ALA A 88 -4.73 -23.06 2.69
N ALA A 89 -5.45 -23.33 1.60
CA ALA A 89 -5.59 -24.68 1.05
C ALA A 89 -4.22 -25.28 0.66
N TYR A 90 -3.34 -24.52 0.02
CA TYR A 90 -1.97 -24.98 -0.27
C TYR A 90 -1.11 -25.16 0.99
N VAL A 91 -1.27 -24.32 2.02
CA VAL A 91 -0.57 -24.50 3.31
C VAL A 91 -1.03 -25.79 3.99
N ARG A 92 -2.34 -26.06 4.00
CA ARG A 92 -2.91 -27.32 4.50
C ARG A 92 -2.36 -28.52 3.73
N GLU A 93 -2.27 -28.41 2.41
CA GLU A 93 -1.73 -29.48 1.57
C GLU A 93 -0.23 -29.69 1.81
N ALA A 94 0.53 -28.61 2.02
CA ALA A 94 1.96 -28.68 2.34
C ALA A 94 2.22 -29.49 3.62
N THR A 95 1.29 -29.50 4.57
CA THR A 95 1.42 -30.26 5.82
C THR A 95 1.65 -31.76 5.59
N ARG A 96 1.04 -32.35 4.54
CA ARG A 96 1.21 -33.77 4.18
C ARG A 96 2.66 -34.14 3.85
N PHE A 97 3.50 -33.17 3.48
CA PHE A 97 4.89 -33.37 3.11
C PHE A 97 5.87 -33.14 4.26
N LYS A 98 5.37 -32.86 5.47
CA LYS A 98 6.17 -32.55 6.64
C LYS A 98 6.18 -33.75 7.58
N SER A 99 7.37 -34.24 7.93
CA SER A 99 7.52 -35.42 8.79
C SER A 99 7.61 -35.09 10.27
N THR A 100 7.86 -33.82 10.62
CA THR A 100 7.99 -33.37 12.01
C THR A 100 7.29 -32.04 12.22
N ARG A 101 6.79 -31.82 13.44
CA ARG A 101 6.21 -30.54 13.84
C ARG A 101 7.20 -29.37 13.68
N ALA A 102 8.49 -29.63 13.89
CA ALA A 102 9.56 -28.65 13.70
C ALA A 102 9.71 -28.22 12.22
N SER A 103 9.42 -29.12 11.26
CA SER A 103 9.44 -28.78 9.83
C SER A 103 8.27 -27.90 9.38
N VAL A 104 7.27 -27.65 10.25
CA VAL A 104 6.14 -26.75 9.96
C VAL A 104 6.60 -25.30 9.84
N ASN A 105 7.38 -24.81 10.80
CA ASN A 105 7.94 -23.47 10.76
C ASN A 105 9.38 -23.49 10.23
N VAL A 106 9.60 -22.90 9.05
CA VAL A 106 10.93 -22.77 8.44
C VAL A 106 11.27 -21.27 8.35
N PRO A 107 11.96 -20.69 9.35
CA PRO A 107 12.22 -19.26 9.41
C PRO A 107 12.91 -18.69 8.16
N SER A 108 13.87 -19.43 7.60
CA SER A 108 14.57 -19.02 6.36
C SER A 108 13.63 -18.94 5.16
N ARG A 109 12.63 -19.82 5.06
CA ARG A 109 11.61 -19.73 4.02
C ARG A 109 10.71 -18.52 4.24
N ASN A 110 10.28 -18.27 5.46
CA ASN A 110 9.43 -17.11 5.79
C ASN A 110 10.13 -15.80 5.43
N GLU A 111 11.42 -15.67 5.75
CA GLU A 111 12.22 -14.51 5.37
C GLU A 111 12.33 -14.36 3.83
N ALA A 112 12.50 -15.47 3.12
CA ALA A 112 12.50 -15.45 1.65
C ALA A 112 11.15 -15.00 1.07
N VAL A 113 10.01 -15.34 1.69
CA VAL A 113 8.69 -14.84 1.27
C VAL A 113 8.62 -13.33 1.47
N LEU A 114 9.03 -12.83 2.64
CA LEU A 114 8.97 -11.40 2.96
C LEU A 114 9.83 -10.58 2.01
N LYS A 115 11.08 -11.00 1.78
CA LYS A 115 11.98 -10.34 0.83
C LYS A 115 11.40 -10.32 -0.59
N GLN A 116 10.77 -11.41 -1.02
CA GLN A 116 10.11 -11.46 -2.32
C GLN A 116 8.93 -10.48 -2.38
N ALA A 117 8.12 -10.38 -1.33
CA ALA A 117 7.01 -9.44 -1.26
C ALA A 117 7.49 -7.99 -1.37
N GLU A 118 8.57 -7.62 -0.68
CA GLU A 118 9.18 -6.28 -0.78
C GLU A 118 9.69 -5.97 -2.18
N GLN A 119 10.39 -6.92 -2.81
CA GLN A 119 10.91 -6.77 -4.17
C GLN A 119 9.78 -6.59 -5.20
N GLN A 120 8.73 -7.40 -5.08
CA GLN A 120 7.56 -7.32 -5.94
C GLN A 120 6.81 -6.00 -5.73
N ALA A 121 6.66 -5.55 -4.49
CA ALA A 121 5.97 -4.29 -4.17
C ALA A 121 6.56 -3.10 -4.94
N VAL A 122 7.89 -3.01 -5.02
CA VAL A 122 8.58 -1.99 -5.83
C VAL A 122 8.22 -2.08 -7.32
N HIS A 123 8.09 -3.29 -7.86
CA HIS A 123 7.80 -3.50 -9.29
C HIS A 123 6.35 -3.19 -9.65
N ILE A 124 5.41 -3.51 -8.75
CA ILE A 124 3.97 -3.36 -9.01
C ILE A 124 3.37 -2.07 -8.42
N GLY A 125 4.19 -1.23 -7.78
CA GLY A 125 3.76 0.04 -7.21
C GLY A 125 2.93 -0.10 -5.93
N VAL A 126 3.15 -1.13 -5.13
CA VAL A 126 2.57 -1.25 -3.78
C VAL A 126 3.56 -0.67 -2.77
N PRO A 127 3.12 0.10 -1.75
CA PRO A 127 4.01 0.54 -0.69
C PRO A 127 4.72 -0.63 -0.02
N VAL A 128 6.05 -0.60 0.04
CA VAL A 128 6.87 -1.70 0.59
C VAL A 128 6.48 -2.02 2.03
N THR A 129 6.14 -1.00 2.82
CA THR A 129 5.65 -1.16 4.20
C THR A 129 4.36 -1.96 4.29
N ILE A 130 3.39 -1.71 3.39
CA ILE A 130 2.13 -2.46 3.33
C ILE A 130 2.39 -3.91 2.91
N ALA A 131 3.18 -4.12 1.85
CA ALA A 131 3.48 -5.47 1.37
C ALA A 131 4.19 -6.34 2.42
N ARG A 132 5.20 -5.78 3.10
CA ARG A 132 5.90 -6.48 4.18
C ARG A 132 4.96 -6.81 5.34
N ALA A 133 4.15 -5.85 5.78
CA ALA A 133 3.23 -6.02 6.89
C ALA A 133 2.16 -7.08 6.59
N ALA A 134 1.50 -6.98 5.44
CA ALA A 134 0.47 -7.92 5.02
C ALA A 134 1.01 -9.35 4.91
N MET A 135 2.14 -9.53 4.20
CA MET A 135 2.74 -10.86 4.05
C MET A 135 3.26 -11.42 5.38
N GLY A 136 3.81 -10.57 6.25
CA GLY A 136 4.23 -10.94 7.60
C GLY A 136 3.06 -11.45 8.44
N ALA A 137 1.93 -10.75 8.44
CA ALA A 137 0.72 -11.17 9.14
C ALA A 137 0.22 -12.52 8.60
N ILE A 138 0.13 -12.67 7.27
CA ILE A 138 -0.28 -13.92 6.63
C ILE A 138 0.61 -15.09 7.06
N LEU A 139 1.93 -14.93 7.08
CA LEU A 139 2.88 -15.98 7.51
C LEU A 139 2.71 -16.30 8.99
N ASN A 140 2.63 -15.28 9.84
CA ASN A 140 2.46 -15.44 11.29
C ASN A 140 1.17 -16.16 11.64
N SER A 141 0.10 -15.99 10.85
CA SER A 141 -1.16 -16.73 11.01
C SER A 141 -1.14 -18.11 10.34
N SER A 142 -0.37 -18.29 9.26
CA SER A 142 -0.29 -19.56 8.53
C SER A 142 0.43 -20.64 9.32
N VAL A 143 1.51 -20.30 10.03
CA VAL A 143 2.29 -21.27 10.83
C VAL A 143 1.43 -21.96 11.91
N PRO A 144 0.71 -21.25 12.81
CA PRO A 144 -0.13 -21.90 13.80
C PRO A 144 -1.32 -22.65 13.18
N PHE A 145 -1.89 -22.15 12.07
CA PHE A 145 -2.89 -22.91 11.30
C PHE A 145 -2.32 -24.25 10.81
N GLU A 146 -1.14 -24.23 10.21
CA GLU A 146 -0.49 -25.45 9.71
C GLU A 146 -0.10 -26.41 10.84
N GLN A 147 0.35 -25.88 11.98
CA GLN A 147 0.64 -26.69 13.18
C GLN A 147 -0.64 -27.37 13.70
N CYS A 148 -1.77 -26.67 13.72
CA CYS A 148 -3.06 -27.25 14.09
C CYS A 148 -3.44 -28.42 13.17
N ILE A 149 -3.27 -28.26 11.86
CA ILE A 149 -3.49 -29.34 10.89
C ILE A 149 -2.52 -30.50 11.13
N PHE A 150 -1.23 -30.23 11.32
CA PHE A 150 -0.22 -31.26 11.58
C PHE A 150 -0.55 -32.09 12.83
N ASP A 151 -0.91 -31.40 13.92
CA ASP A 151 -1.21 -32.01 15.21
C ASP A 151 -2.50 -32.86 15.14
N ALA A 152 -3.47 -32.48 14.29
CA ALA A 152 -4.71 -33.23 14.10
C ALA A 152 -4.53 -34.61 13.42
N TYR A 153 -3.45 -34.83 12.67
CA TYR A 153 -3.14 -36.14 12.06
C TYR A 153 -2.32 -37.08 12.97
N ASN A 154 -1.81 -36.58 14.09
CA ASN A 154 -1.06 -37.38 15.07
C ASN A 154 -1.96 -38.00 16.16
N GLN A 155 -3.28 -37.92 15.97
CA GLN A 155 -4.29 -38.67 16.73
C GLN A 155 -4.73 -39.89 15.92
#